data_AF-A0A7Y6Z3R2-F1
#
_entry.id   AF-A0A7Y6Z3R2-F1
#
_cell.length_a   1.000
_cell.length_b   1.000
_cell.length_c   1.000
_cell.angle_alpha   90.00
_cell.angle_beta   90.00
_cell.angle_gamma   90.00
#
_symmetry.space_group_name_H-M   'P 1'
#
loop_
_entity.id
_entity.type
_entity.pdbx_description
1 polymer ?
#
loop_
_entity_poly.entity_id
_entity_poly.type
_entity_poly.pdbx_seq_one_letter_code
_entity_poly.pdbx_strand_id
1 'polypeptide(L)' 'MVKHKIELTLNAEAQELFDAYERHTRVTPEVYIGELVDKTLPTLRAMVEAFEECGDDTEAAMEVFGRKMGEVMLRRVG' A
#
# COMPACT_ATOMS: atom_id res chain seq x y z
N MET A 1 -0.30 4.13 21.41
CA MET A 1 0.00 3.94 19.97
C MET A 1 0.96 5.03 19.55
N VAL A 2 2.18 4.69 19.14
CA VAL A 2 3.17 5.68 18.70
C VAL A 2 2.74 6.17 17.32
N LYS A 3 2.63 7.49 17.14
CA LYS A 3 2.37 8.10 15.82
C LYS A 3 3.71 8.55 15.24
N HIS A 4 4.04 8.06 14.06
CA HIS A 4 5.21 8.52 13.30
C HIS A 4 4.75 9.47 12.21
N LYS A 5 5.42 10.62 12.08
CA LYS A 5 5.22 11.56 10.97
C LYS A 5 6.26 11.26 9.91
N ILE A 6 5.82 11.12 8.66
CA ILE A 6 6.68 11.10 7.48
C ILE A 6 6.50 12.39 6.70
N GLU A 7 7.58 12.90 6.10
CA GLU A 7 7.54 14.02 5.17
C GLU A 7 7.91 13.50 3.79
N LEU A 8 7.11 13.85 2.78
CA LEU A 8 7.28 13.40 1.41
C LEU A 8 7.49 14.62 0.51
N THR A 9 8.50 14.56 -0.34
CA THR A 9 8.68 15.53 -1.42
C THR A 9 8.14 14.92 -2.70
N LEU A 10 7.12 15.56 -3.27
CA LEU A 10 6.54 15.13 -4.55
C LEU A 10 7.36 15.70 -5.70
N ASN A 11 7.55 14.90 -6.76
CA ASN A 11 8.07 15.41 -8.01
C ASN A 11 6.98 16.22 -8.75
N ALA A 12 7.36 16.95 -9.80
CA ALA A 12 6.44 17.82 -10.53
C ALA A 12 5.24 17.05 -11.11
N GLU A 13 5.49 15.87 -11.69
CA GLU A 13 4.44 15.02 -12.28
C GLU A 13 3.39 14.59 -11.25
N ALA A 14 3.83 14.10 -10.08
CA ALA A 14 2.93 13.71 -9.01
C ALA A 14 2.12 14.90 -8.49
N GLN A 15 2.75 16.07 -8.32
CA GLN A 15 2.06 17.28 -7.88
C GLN A 15 0.94 17.67 -8.86
N GLU A 16 1.23 17.69 -10.17
CA GLU A 16 0.23 18.05 -11.20
C GLU A 16 -0.98 17.11 -11.19
N LEU A 17 -0.73 15.80 -11.04
CA LEU A 17 -1.79 14.80 -10.95
C LEU A 17 -2.62 14.96 -9.67
N PHE A 18 -1.97 15.22 -8.54
CA PHE A 18 -2.67 15.44 -7.28
C PHE A 18 -3.52 16.72 -7.30
N ASP A 19 -3.00 17.82 -7.83
CA ASP A 19 -3.75 19.06 -8.01
C ASP A 19 -4.99 18.83 -8.88
N ALA A 20 -4.85 18.06 -9.95
CA ALA A 20 -5.98 17.70 -10.81
C ALA A 20 -7.01 16.83 -10.08
N TYR A 21 -6.54 15.81 -9.36
CA TYR A 21 -7.40 14.92 -8.59
C TYR A 21 -8.18 15.69 -7.52
N GLU A 22 -7.53 16.58 -6.78
CA GLU A 22 -8.16 17.41 -5.75
C GLU A 22 -9.22 18.34 -6.36
N ARG A 23 -8.97 18.97 -7.52
CA ARG A 23 -9.99 19.81 -8.19
C ARG A 23 -11.27 19.04 -8.51
N HIS A 24 -11.17 17.76 -8.85
CA HIS A 24 -12.32 16.94 -9.20
C HIS A 24 -13.02 16.29 -8.00
N THR A 25 -12.27 15.97 -6.94
CA THR A 25 -12.77 15.14 -5.83
C THR A 25 -12.85 15.86 -4.49
N ARG A 26 -12.15 17.00 -4.36
CA ARG A 26 -11.87 17.72 -3.10
C ARG A 26 -11.09 16.91 -2.08
N VAL A 27 -10.43 15.84 -2.52
CA VAL A 27 -9.54 15.02 -1.68
C VAL A 27 -8.13 15.58 -1.84
N THR A 28 -7.53 16.02 -0.73
CA THR A 28 -6.15 16.54 -0.73
C THR A 28 -5.14 15.39 -0.92
N PRO A 29 -3.90 15.68 -1.33
CA PRO A 29 -2.85 14.67 -1.48
C PRO A 29 -2.63 13.87 -0.19
N GLU A 30 -2.66 14.53 0.98
CA GLU A 30 -2.47 13.89 2.28
C GLU A 30 -3.57 12.87 2.60
N VAL A 31 -4.83 13.22 2.31
CA VAL A 31 -5.95 12.30 2.52
C VAL A 31 -5.83 11.11 1.58
N TYR A 32 -5.54 11.34 0.31
CA TYR A 32 -5.37 10.26 -0.67
C TYR A 32 -4.24 9.30 -0.28
N ILE A 33 -3.07 9.83 0.07
CA ILE A 33 -1.90 9.02 0.47
C ILE A 33 -2.20 8.26 1.76
N GLY A 34 -2.83 8.91 2.75
CA GLY A 34 -3.27 8.25 3.99
C GLY A 34 -4.20 7.08 3.71
N GLU A 35 -5.21 7.28 2.87
CA GLU A 35 -6.11 6.21 2.46
C GLU A 35 -5.40 5.08 1.70
N LEU A 36 -4.43 5.40 0.84
CA LEU A 36 -3.63 4.39 0.15
C LEU A 36 -2.84 3.54 1.15
N VAL A 37 -2.19 4.16 2.14
CA VAL A 37 -1.48 3.45 3.19
C VAL A 37 -2.43 2.48 3.89
N ASP A 38 -3.58 2.97 4.37
CA ASP A 38 -4.56 2.15 5.09
C ASP A 38 -5.09 0.98 4.23
N LYS A 39 -5.45 1.25 2.97
CA LYS A 39 -5.99 0.24 2.04
C LYS A 39 -4.96 -0.83 1.68
N THR A 40 -3.67 -0.49 1.71
CA THR A 40 -2.56 -1.38 1.35
C THR A 40 -1.90 -2.08 2.54
N LEU A 41 -2.25 -1.76 3.79
CA LEU A 41 -1.75 -2.46 4.98
C LEU A 41 -1.89 -4.00 4.91
N PRO A 42 -3.00 -4.60 4.42
CA PRO A 42 -3.09 -6.06 4.29
C PRO A 42 -2.08 -6.63 3.28
N THR A 43 -1.83 -5.92 2.19
CA THR A 43 -0.85 -6.30 1.18
C THR A 43 0.57 -6.24 1.75
N LEU A 44 0.91 -5.15 2.44
CA LEU A 44 2.21 -5.00 3.09
C LEU A 44 2.44 -6.10 4.13
N ARG A 45 1.41 -6.43 4.92
CA ARG A 45 1.47 -7.54 5.88
C ARG A 45 1.73 -8.88 5.19
N ALA A 46 0.99 -9.20 4.13
CA ALA A 46 1.17 -10.45 3.40
C ALA A 46 2.60 -10.58 2.83
N MET A 47 3.18 -9.47 2.37
CA MET A 47 4.55 -9.43 1.87
C MET A 47 5.58 -9.65 2.99
N VAL A 48 5.43 -8.96 4.12
CA VAL A 48 6.32 -9.14 5.27
C VAL A 48 6.26 -10.59 5.77
N GLU A 49 5.07 -11.16 5.92
CA GLU A 49 4.90 -12.57 6.32
C GLU A 49 5.57 -13.52 5.33
N ALA A 50 5.49 -13.25 4.02
CA ALA A 50 6.15 -14.08 3.01
C ALA A 50 7.68 -14.03 3.13
N PHE A 51 8.26 -12.86 3.39
CA PHE A 51 9.70 -12.74 3.67
C PHE A 51 10.10 -13.43 4.98
N GLU A 52 9.28 -13.33 6.03
CA GLU A 52 9.52 -14.04 7.30
C GLU A 52 9.46 -15.57 7.13
N GLU A 53 8.58 -16.08 6.27
CA GLU A 53 8.44 -17.51 5.98
C GLU A 53 9.56 -18.07 5.09
N CYS A 54 10.05 -17.28 4.12
CA CYS A 54 10.98 -17.75 3.09
C CYS A 54 12.45 -17.31 3.30
N GLY A 55 12.72 -16.37 4.23
CA GLY A 55 14.05 -15.83 4.45
C GLY A 55 14.58 -15.09 3.23
N ASP A 56 15.85 -15.35 2.86
CA ASP A 56 16.51 -14.67 1.74
C ASP A 56 16.07 -15.20 0.35
N ASP A 57 15.23 -16.24 0.29
CA ASP A 57 14.68 -16.75 -0.96
C ASP A 57 13.52 -15.87 -1.43
N THR A 58 13.89 -14.89 -2.26
CA THR A 58 12.95 -13.90 -2.81
C THR A 58 11.94 -14.54 -3.77
N GLU A 59 12.31 -15.61 -4.48
CA GLU A 59 11.41 -16.27 -5.42
C GLU A 59 10.33 -17.05 -4.67
N ALA A 60 10.71 -17.81 -3.64
CA ALA A 60 9.77 -18.48 -2.75
C ALA A 60 8.86 -17.46 -2.02
N ALA A 61 9.39 -16.32 -1.58
CA ALA A 61 8.61 -15.27 -0.95
C ALA A 61 7.53 -14.72 -1.89
N MET A 62 7.82 -14.55 -3.19
CA MET A 62 6.84 -14.07 -4.17
C MET A 62 5.71 -15.07 -4.42
N GLU A 63 6.00 -16.38 -4.43
CA GLU A 63 4.97 -17.43 -4.51
C GLU A 63 4.05 -17.42 -3.28
N VAL A 64 4.63 -17.35 -2.09
CA VAL A 64 3.89 -17.29 -0.82
C VAL A 64 3.02 -16.04 -0.77
N PHE A 65 3.58 -14.87 -1.12
CA PHE A 65 2.85 -13.61 -1.21
C PHE A 65 1.65 -13.72 -2.16
N GLY A 66 1.84 -14.29 -3.36
CA GLY A 66 0.77 -14.48 -4.34
C GLY A 66 -0.42 -15.29 -3.79
N ARG A 67 -0.14 -16.39 -3.07
CA ARG A 67 -1.19 -17.19 -2.42
C ARG A 67 -1.92 -16.40 -1.33
N LYS A 68 -1.18 -15.72 -0.44
CA LYS A 68 -1.76 -14.90 0.65
C LYS A 68 -2.65 -13.77 0.10
N MET A 69 -2.25 -13.14 -1.00
CA MET A 69 -3.06 -12.11 -1.66
C MET A 69 -4.35 -12.68 -2.26
N GLY A 70 -4.32 -13.89 -2.81
CA GLY A 70 -5.52 -14.61 -3.23
C GLY A 70 -6.53 -14.78 -2.09
N GLU A 71 -6.06 -15.13 -0.90
CA GLU A 71 -6.91 -15.26 0.30
C GLU A 71 -7.48 -13.90 0.76
N VAL A 72 -6.69 -12.83 0.71
CA VAL A 72 -7.14 -11.48 1.06
C VAL A 72 -8.26 -11.02 0.11
N MET A 73 -8.14 -11.30 -1.19
CA MET A 73 -9.15 -10.95 -2.17
C MET A 73 -10.44 -11.76 -1.97
N LEU A 74 -10.33 -13.06 -1.67
CA LEU A 74 -11.50 -13.91 -1.39
C LEU A 74 -12.26 -13.46 -0.14
N ARG A 75 -11.56 -12.97 0.91
CA ARG A 75 -12.21 -12.41 2.11
C ARG A 75 -12.90 -11.07 1.89
N ARG A 76 -12.60 -10.33 0.81
CA ARG A 76 -13.22 -9.04 0.50
C ARG A 76 -14.51 -9.16 -0.34
N VAL A 77 -14.82 -10.35 -0.87
CA VAL A 77 -16.00 -10.63 -1.72
C VAL A 77 -17.05 -11.48 -0.97
N GLY A 78 -16.80 -11.82 0.30
CA GLY A 78 -17.69 -12.60 1.17
C GLY A 78 -18.42 -11.76 2.21
#